data_AF-A0A560HLB3-F1
#
_entry.id   AF-A0A560HLB3-F1
#
_cell.length_a   1.000
_cell.length_b   1.000
_cell.length_c   1.000
_cell.angle_alpha   90.00
_cell.angle_beta   90.00
_cell.angle_gamma   90.00
#
_symmetry.space_group_name_H-M   'P 1'
#
loop_
_entity.id
_entity.type
_entity.pdbx_description
1 polymer ?
#
loop_
_entity_poly.entity_id
_entity_poly.type
_entity_poly.pdbx_seq_one_letter_code
_entity_poly.pdbx_strand_id
1 'polypeptide(L)'
;MASPATSACSWCGARRRVNYAMTNLPHRDEDPILTLYAHYFIAADLMRDNYRKIEKEGRKRRIGQNKAVFQGIYFCTWLGFLAVVCEGFHKIRVHALIREHRSDEFLELLPKSGEIGSLIKRHVNALRDVRNNVFHLRSDTKAIENFFSRTESRLEWADDLHQAFSDFFSRYRILCEVDYIFNERTEESQIFKHNRQKTTLRNNN
;
A
#
# COMPACT_ATOMS: atom_id res chain seq x y z
N MET A 1 69.24 23.02 28.48
CA MET A 1 68.35 22.05 29.13
C MET A 1 67.12 21.85 28.25
N ALA A 2 66.61 20.62 28.23
CA ALA A 2 65.71 19.98 27.28
C ALA A 2 64.39 20.70 26.85
N SER A 3 63.96 20.41 25.61
CA SER A 3 62.58 20.42 25.08
C SER A 3 61.64 19.43 25.82
N PRO A 4 60.37 19.22 25.42
CA PRO A 4 59.28 20.13 25.02
C PRO A 4 57.98 19.84 25.80
N ALA A 5 57.03 20.79 25.83
CA ALA A 5 55.64 20.51 26.22
C ALA A 5 54.78 20.32 24.97
N THR A 6 54.30 19.09 24.82
CA THR A 6 53.26 18.63 23.92
C THR A 6 51.88 19.14 24.37
N SER A 7 51.06 19.67 23.46
CA SER A 7 49.60 19.63 23.62
C SER A 7 48.89 19.46 22.28
N ALA A 8 48.65 18.18 21.97
CA ALA A 8 47.47 17.58 21.37
C ALA A 8 46.63 18.40 20.35
N CYS A 9 46.88 18.04 19.09
CA CYS A 9 45.95 17.81 17.98
C CYS A 9 44.45 18.05 18.23
N SER A 10 43.89 18.99 17.47
CA SER A 10 42.49 19.38 17.39
C SER A 10 41.68 18.52 16.41
N TRP A 11 41.55 17.21 16.62
CA TRP A 11 40.63 16.39 15.79
C TRP A 11 39.99 15.28 16.64
N CYS A 12 38.86 15.58 17.28
CA CYS A 12 37.89 14.57 17.69
C CYS A 12 36.50 15.09 17.35
N GLY A 13 35.84 14.35 16.47
CA GLY A 13 34.59 14.72 15.82
C GLY A 13 33.49 15.03 16.83
N ALA A 14 33.09 16.29 16.86
CA ALA A 14 31.77 16.66 17.32
C ALA A 14 30.76 16.08 16.31
N ARG A 15 30.31 14.85 16.55
CA ARG A 15 29.01 14.39 16.03
C ARG A 15 28.00 15.38 16.57
N ARG A 16 27.57 16.31 15.73
CA ARG A 16 26.33 17.06 15.95
C ARG A 16 25.25 16.01 16.20
N ARG A 17 24.85 15.83 17.47
CA ARG A 17 23.53 15.30 17.76
C ARG A 17 22.57 16.34 17.24
N VAL A 18 22.14 16.15 16.00
CA VAL A 18 20.90 16.75 15.53
C VAL A 18 19.86 16.21 16.50
N ASN A 19 19.25 17.10 17.28
CA ASN A 19 18.09 16.76 18.09
C ASN A 19 16.96 16.42 17.11
N TYR A 20 16.86 15.14 16.74
CA TYR A 20 15.76 14.65 15.95
C TYR A 20 14.52 14.68 16.83
N ALA A 21 13.50 15.45 16.40
CA ALA A 21 12.17 15.36 16.98
C ALA A 21 11.73 13.89 16.94
N MET A 22 11.17 13.38 18.04
CA MET A 22 10.56 12.06 18.05
C MET A 22 9.64 11.92 16.83
N THR A 23 9.87 10.89 16.02
CA THR A 23 9.06 10.61 14.83
C THR A 23 7.58 10.48 15.20
N ASN A 24 6.71 11.15 14.45
CA ASN A 24 5.26 11.02 14.59
C ASN A 24 4.72 9.76 13.88
N LEU A 25 5.60 8.94 13.29
CA LEU A 25 5.22 7.70 12.65
C LEU A 25 5.06 6.58 13.71
N PRO A 26 3.89 5.95 13.86
CA PRO A 26 3.69 4.86 14.81
C PRO A 26 4.53 3.64 14.44
N HIS A 27 4.56 2.63 15.33
CA HIS A 27 5.14 1.33 15.00
C HIS A 27 4.49 0.77 13.73
N ARG A 28 5.28 0.10 12.88
CA ARG A 28 4.85 -0.41 11.57
C ARG A 28 3.55 -1.21 11.63
N ASP A 29 3.45 -2.08 12.63
CA ASP A 29 2.29 -2.97 12.80
C ASP A 29 1.08 -2.28 13.45
N GLU A 30 1.28 -1.05 13.95
CA GLU A 30 0.24 -0.18 14.51
C GLU A 30 -0.17 0.94 13.54
N ASP A 31 0.57 1.11 12.43
CA ASP A 31 0.22 2.10 11.42
C ASP A 31 -1.05 1.65 10.66
N PRO A 32 -2.16 2.40 10.76
CA PRO A 32 -3.42 2.01 10.14
C PRO A 32 -3.34 2.02 8.60
N ILE A 33 -2.50 2.86 8.00
CA ILE A 33 -2.29 2.92 6.55
C ILE A 33 -1.49 1.70 6.09
N LEU A 34 -0.44 1.30 6.83
CA LEU A 34 0.31 0.08 6.50
C LEU A 34 -0.51 -1.19 6.75
N THR A 35 -1.35 -1.18 7.78
CA THR A 35 -2.32 -2.27 8.05
C THR A 35 -3.31 -2.40 6.89
N LEU A 36 -3.88 -1.28 6.42
CA LEU A 36 -4.78 -1.27 5.26
C LEU A 36 -4.09 -1.82 4.01
N TYR A 37 -2.84 -1.42 3.79
CA TYR A 37 -2.03 -1.91 2.69
C TYR A 37 -1.79 -3.43 2.77
N ALA A 38 -1.24 -3.90 3.89
CA ALA A 38 -0.76 -5.27 4.05
C ALA A 38 -1.90 -6.29 4.06
N HIS A 39 -3.02 -5.97 4.73
CA HIS A 39 -4.10 -6.93 4.93
C HIS A 39 -5.16 -6.90 3.84
N TYR A 40 -5.35 -5.78 3.15
CA TYR A 40 -6.45 -5.63 2.19
C TYR A 40 -5.96 -5.29 0.79
N PHE A 41 -5.09 -4.28 0.63
CA PHE A 41 -4.66 -3.87 -0.69
C PHE A 41 -3.80 -4.93 -1.38
N ILE A 42 -2.88 -5.59 -0.66
CA ILE A 42 -2.06 -6.68 -1.24
C ILE A 42 -2.92 -7.86 -1.69
N ALA A 43 -3.99 -8.17 -0.95
CA ALA A 43 -4.95 -9.17 -1.38
C ALA A 43 -5.69 -8.73 -2.65
N ALA A 44 -6.13 -7.47 -2.73
CA ALA A 44 -6.73 -6.91 -3.95
C ALA A 44 -5.78 -7.03 -5.16
N ASP A 45 -4.51 -6.67 -4.97
CA ASP A 45 -3.48 -6.65 -6.01
C ASP A 45 -3.20 -8.06 -6.54
N LEU A 46 -3.03 -9.03 -5.64
CA LEU A 46 -2.86 -10.44 -5.99
C LEU A 46 -4.04 -10.97 -6.81
N MET A 47 -5.27 -10.65 -6.41
CA MET A 47 -6.46 -11.13 -7.11
C MET A 47 -6.59 -10.50 -8.50
N ARG A 48 -6.31 -9.19 -8.60
CA ARG A 48 -6.30 -8.48 -9.88
C ARG A 48 -5.27 -9.05 -10.84
N ASP A 49 -4.06 -9.34 -10.37
CA ASP A 49 -3.00 -9.92 -11.20
C ASP A 49 -3.37 -11.29 -11.74
N ASN A 50 -3.96 -12.15 -10.89
CA ASN A 50 -4.43 -13.47 -11.33
C ASN A 50 -5.58 -13.37 -12.33
N TYR A 51 -6.53 -12.46 -12.10
CA TYR A 51 -7.58 -12.15 -13.06
C TYR A 51 -7.00 -11.72 -14.42
N ARG A 52 -6.10 -10.72 -14.43
CA ARG A 52 -5.48 -10.18 -15.66
C ARG A 52 -4.65 -11.23 -16.40
N LYS A 53 -3.97 -12.13 -15.69
CA LYS A 53 -3.23 -13.25 -16.29
C LYS A 53 -4.17 -14.17 -17.07
N ILE A 54 -5.28 -14.59 -16.46
CA ILE A 54 -6.26 -15.47 -17.12
C ILE A 54 -6.97 -14.74 -18.26
N GLU A 55 -7.34 -13.47 -18.07
CA GLU A 55 -7.98 -12.66 -19.10
C GLU A 55 -7.08 -12.53 -20.34
N LYS A 56 -5.80 -12.21 -20.16
CA LYS A 56 -4.81 -12.12 -21.23
C LYS A 56 -4.63 -13.45 -21.96
N GLU A 57 -4.70 -14.57 -21.26
CA GLU A 57 -4.70 -15.90 -21.87
C GLU A 57 -5.96 -16.16 -22.69
N GLY A 58 -7.13 -15.79 -22.16
CA GLY A 58 -8.43 -15.91 -22.82
C GLY A 58 -8.56 -15.12 -24.12
N ARG A 59 -7.88 -13.97 -24.21
CA ARG A 59 -7.80 -13.17 -25.45
C ARG A 59 -7.00 -13.87 -26.55
N LYS A 60 -6.11 -14.82 -26.21
CA LYS A 60 -5.27 -15.55 -27.17
C LYS A 60 -5.85 -16.90 -27.57
N ARG A 61 -6.55 -17.56 -26.65
CA ARG A 61 -7.12 -18.90 -26.86
C ARG A 61 -8.31 -19.12 -25.94
N ARG A 62 -9.18 -20.06 -26.31
CA ARG A 62 -10.28 -20.50 -25.43
C ARG A 62 -9.71 -21.04 -24.12
N ILE A 63 -10.17 -20.48 -23.00
CA ILE A 63 -9.83 -20.98 -21.67
C ILE A 63 -10.73 -22.17 -21.29
N GLY A 64 -10.17 -23.11 -20.54
CA GLY A 64 -10.93 -24.23 -19.99
C GLY A 64 -11.94 -23.76 -18.93
N GLN A 65 -12.97 -24.58 -18.67
CA GLN A 65 -14.05 -24.27 -17.75
C GLN A 65 -13.57 -23.87 -16.35
N ASN A 66 -12.61 -24.62 -15.79
CA ASN A 66 -12.04 -24.31 -14.47
C ASN A 66 -11.37 -22.93 -14.43
N LYS A 67 -10.65 -22.55 -15.49
CA LYS A 67 -10.03 -21.21 -15.58
C LYS A 67 -11.08 -20.11 -15.68
N ALA A 68 -12.19 -20.35 -16.37
CA ALA A 68 -13.30 -19.39 -16.42
C ALA A 68 -13.93 -19.18 -15.02
N VAL A 69 -14.11 -20.26 -14.26
CA VAL A 69 -14.56 -20.17 -12.86
C VAL A 69 -13.57 -19.38 -12.01
N PHE A 70 -12.27 -19.72 -12.08
CA PHE A 70 -11.23 -19.00 -11.35
C PHE A 70 -11.13 -17.53 -11.75
N GLN A 71 -11.28 -17.21 -13.03
CA GLN A 71 -11.31 -15.83 -13.50
C GLN A 71 -12.43 -15.03 -12.79
N GLY A 72 -13.63 -15.61 -12.70
CA GLY A 72 -14.76 -15.01 -11.99
C GLY A 72 -14.47 -14.81 -10.50
N ILE A 73 -13.87 -15.82 -9.84
CA ILE A 73 -13.48 -15.74 -8.42
C ILE A 73 -12.45 -14.63 -8.19
N TYR A 74 -11.35 -14.63 -8.94
CA TYR A 74 -10.31 -13.61 -8.81
C TYR A 74 -10.84 -12.21 -9.07
N PHE A 75 -11.64 -12.06 -10.12
CA PHE A 75 -12.26 -10.79 -10.45
C PHE A 75 -13.16 -10.27 -9.32
N CYS A 76 -14.11 -11.09 -8.87
CA CYS A 76 -15.05 -10.72 -7.82
C CYS A 76 -14.34 -10.42 -6.49
N THR A 77 -13.34 -11.22 -6.15
CA THR A 77 -12.55 -11.07 -4.93
C THR A 77 -11.69 -9.80 -4.98
N TRP A 78 -11.12 -9.46 -6.14
CA TRP A 78 -10.41 -8.19 -6.35
C TRP A 78 -11.32 -7.00 -6.05
N LEU A 79 -12.49 -6.92 -6.69
CA LEU A 79 -13.43 -5.81 -6.45
C LEU A 79 -13.89 -5.77 -5.00
N GLY A 80 -14.11 -6.94 -4.39
CA GLY A 80 -14.47 -7.07 -2.99
C GLY A 80 -13.43 -6.47 -2.04
N PHE A 81 -12.15 -6.80 -2.21
CA PHE A 81 -11.07 -6.19 -1.43
C PHE A 81 -10.89 -4.71 -1.75
N LEU A 82 -11.02 -4.30 -3.02
CA LEU A 82 -10.92 -2.89 -3.40
C LEU A 82 -11.99 -2.04 -2.69
N ALA A 83 -13.23 -2.54 -2.55
CA ALA A 83 -14.26 -1.89 -1.73
C ALA A 83 -13.82 -1.72 -0.27
N VAL A 84 -13.25 -2.76 0.34
CA VAL A 84 -12.75 -2.70 1.72
C VAL A 84 -11.61 -1.69 1.84
N VAL A 85 -10.72 -1.60 0.86
CA VAL A 85 -9.66 -0.58 0.82
C VAL A 85 -10.26 0.83 0.79
N CYS A 86 -11.28 1.08 -0.04
CA CYS A 86 -11.97 2.37 -0.07
C CYS A 86 -12.59 2.74 1.28
N GLU A 87 -13.29 1.79 1.92
CA GLU A 87 -13.91 2.00 3.23
C GLU A 87 -12.88 2.25 4.31
N GLY A 88 -11.80 1.47 4.33
CA GLY A 88 -10.68 1.66 5.25
C GLY A 88 -10.03 3.03 5.07
N PHE A 89 -9.77 3.45 3.82
CA PHE A 89 -9.17 4.74 3.52
C PHE A 89 -10.03 5.90 4.03
N HIS A 90 -11.35 5.81 3.90
CA HIS A 90 -12.28 6.80 4.43
C HIS A 90 -12.34 6.75 5.96
N LYS A 91 -12.47 5.56 6.56
CA LYS A 91 -12.57 5.36 8.01
C LYS A 91 -11.33 5.85 8.75
N ILE A 92 -10.14 5.62 8.20
CA ILE A 92 -8.86 6.11 8.74
C ILE A 92 -8.75 7.63 8.60
N ARG A 93 -9.54 8.25 7.70
CA ARG A 93 -9.43 9.66 7.33
C ARG A 93 -8.00 10.00 6.88
N VAL A 94 -7.45 9.19 5.98
CA VAL A 94 -6.02 9.23 5.57
C VAL A 94 -5.52 10.64 5.26
N HIS A 95 -6.32 11.46 4.57
CA HIS A 95 -5.92 12.85 4.26
C HIS A 95 -5.68 13.69 5.51
N ALA A 96 -6.57 13.60 6.50
CA ALA A 96 -6.46 14.31 7.77
C ALA A 96 -5.31 13.72 8.60
N LEU A 97 -5.20 12.39 8.66
CA LEU A 97 -4.13 11.70 9.37
C LEU A 97 -2.74 12.11 8.87
N ILE A 98 -2.53 12.20 7.56
CA ILE A 98 -1.26 12.68 7.00
C ILE A 98 -0.99 14.13 7.40
N ARG A 99 -2.00 15.00 7.34
CA ARG A 99 -1.85 16.43 7.65
C ARG A 99 -1.57 16.68 9.14
N GLU A 100 -2.22 15.93 10.01
CA GLU A 100 -2.28 16.23 11.45
C GLU A 100 -1.31 15.37 12.28
N HIS A 101 -0.91 14.21 11.78
CA HIS A 101 -0.21 13.17 12.55
C HIS A 101 0.98 12.53 11.83
N ARG A 102 1.48 13.11 10.74
CA ARG A 102 2.70 12.65 10.07
C ARG A 102 3.70 13.79 9.93
N SER A 103 4.97 13.43 9.75
CA SER A 103 6.06 14.38 9.51
C SER A 103 5.89 15.08 8.15
N ASP A 104 6.53 16.23 7.99
CA ASP A 104 6.36 17.12 6.83
C ASP A 104 6.62 16.43 5.48
N GLU A 105 7.53 15.45 5.45
CA GLU A 105 7.85 14.67 4.25
C GLU A 105 6.61 13.94 3.71
N PHE A 106 5.65 13.56 4.56
CA PHE A 106 4.42 12.88 4.15
C PHE A 106 3.40 13.82 3.51
N LEU A 107 3.55 15.15 3.66
CA LEU A 107 2.62 16.12 3.08
C LEU A 107 2.61 16.06 1.55
N GLU A 108 3.67 15.54 0.92
CA GLU A 108 3.72 15.29 -0.53
C GLU A 108 2.62 14.32 -1.00
N LEU A 109 2.04 13.53 -0.10
CA LEU A 109 0.99 12.57 -0.40
C LEU A 109 -0.42 13.19 -0.35
N LEU A 110 -0.58 14.41 0.17
CA LEU A 110 -1.90 15.05 0.28
C LEU A 110 -2.61 15.20 -1.08
N PRO A 111 -1.96 15.62 -2.18
CA PRO A 111 -2.61 15.66 -3.50
C PRO A 111 -3.14 14.30 -3.94
N LYS A 112 -2.36 13.23 -3.75
CA LYS A 112 -2.73 11.85 -4.12
C LYS A 112 -3.87 11.33 -3.28
N SER A 113 -3.84 11.61 -1.98
CA SER A 113 -4.93 11.30 -1.07
C SER A 113 -6.23 12.00 -1.47
N GLY A 114 -6.16 13.27 -1.90
CA GLY A 114 -7.30 14.03 -2.39
C GLY A 114 -7.88 13.49 -3.71
N GLU A 115 -6.99 13.11 -4.65
CA GLU A 115 -7.35 12.46 -5.90
C GLU A 115 -8.10 11.14 -5.65
N ILE A 116 -7.53 10.26 -4.82
CA ILE A 116 -8.17 9.00 -4.42
C ILE A 116 -9.55 9.27 -3.78
N GLY A 117 -9.63 10.24 -2.87
CA GLY A 117 -10.90 10.62 -2.25
C GLY A 117 -11.97 11.04 -3.27
N SER A 118 -11.56 11.72 -4.34
CA SER A 118 -12.43 12.13 -5.44
C SER A 118 -12.83 10.94 -6.33
N LEU A 119 -11.88 10.05 -6.63
CA LEU A 119 -12.12 8.83 -7.39
C LEU A 119 -13.14 7.92 -6.69
N ILE A 120 -12.99 7.70 -5.38
CA ILE A 120 -13.89 6.87 -4.57
C ILE A 120 -15.34 7.35 -4.68
N LYS A 121 -15.58 8.66 -4.55
CA LYS A 121 -16.93 9.24 -4.54
C LYS A 121 -17.77 8.92 -5.78
N ARG A 122 -17.15 8.62 -6.92
CA ARG A 122 -17.86 8.38 -8.19
C ARG A 122 -18.74 7.13 -8.15
N HIS A 123 -18.20 5.98 -7.70
CA HIS A 123 -18.90 4.68 -7.81
C HIS A 123 -18.72 3.76 -6.60
N VAL A 124 -18.31 4.27 -5.42
CA VAL A 124 -18.09 3.43 -4.22
C VAL A 124 -19.31 2.60 -3.82
N ASN A 125 -20.53 3.12 -3.99
CA ASN A 125 -21.75 2.37 -3.66
C ASN A 125 -21.91 1.15 -4.56
N ALA A 126 -21.66 1.28 -5.86
CA ALA A 126 -21.70 0.17 -6.80
C ALA A 126 -20.66 -0.91 -6.45
N LEU A 127 -19.46 -0.50 -6.01
CA LEU A 127 -18.42 -1.44 -5.58
C LEU A 127 -18.80 -2.15 -4.26
N ARG A 128 -19.47 -1.45 -3.34
CA ARG A 128 -20.02 -2.03 -2.11
C ARG A 128 -21.11 -3.07 -2.40
N ASP A 129 -21.99 -2.79 -3.36
CA ASP A 129 -23.04 -3.71 -3.78
C ASP A 129 -22.46 -4.99 -4.39
N VAL A 130 -21.42 -4.86 -5.23
CA VAL A 130 -20.67 -6.02 -5.73
C VAL A 130 -20.08 -6.83 -4.58
N ARG A 131 -19.35 -6.18 -3.66
CA ARG A 131 -18.74 -6.84 -2.50
C ARG A 131 -19.77 -7.65 -1.71
N ASN A 132 -20.92 -7.07 -1.40
CA ASN A 132 -21.95 -7.74 -0.62
C ASN A 132 -22.45 -9.02 -1.33
N ASN A 133 -22.54 -9.00 -2.67
CA ASN A 133 -22.93 -10.18 -3.47
C ASN A 133 -21.79 -11.19 -3.72
N VAL A 134 -20.55 -10.86 -3.34
CA VAL A 134 -19.39 -11.75 -3.43
C VAL A 134 -19.17 -12.50 -2.12
N PHE A 135 -19.30 -11.82 -0.98
CA PHE A 135 -19.02 -12.41 0.34
C PHE A 135 -20.26 -12.88 1.11
N HIS A 136 -21.45 -12.56 0.61
CA HIS A 136 -22.71 -13.13 1.11
C HIS A 136 -23.40 -13.95 0.03
N LEU A 137 -24.25 -14.89 0.44
CA LEU A 137 -25.05 -15.69 -0.48
C LEU A 137 -25.90 -14.77 -1.36
N ARG A 138 -25.76 -14.91 -2.68
CA ARG A 138 -26.43 -14.03 -3.65
C ARG A 138 -27.93 -14.18 -3.56
N SER A 139 -28.61 -13.08 -3.27
CA SER A 139 -30.06 -12.96 -3.40
C SER A 139 -30.47 -12.32 -4.74
N ASP A 140 -29.58 -11.58 -5.40
CA ASP A 140 -29.86 -10.87 -6.67
C ASP A 140 -28.59 -10.75 -7.55
N THR A 141 -28.67 -11.16 -8.82
CA THR A 141 -27.56 -11.05 -9.79
C THR A 141 -27.45 -9.66 -10.43
N LYS A 142 -28.50 -8.83 -10.31
CA LYS A 142 -28.56 -7.50 -10.95
C LYS A 142 -27.46 -6.55 -10.50
N ALA A 143 -27.01 -6.63 -9.25
CA ALA A 143 -25.94 -5.77 -8.75
C ALA A 143 -24.63 -5.96 -9.53
N ILE A 144 -24.30 -7.21 -9.85
CA ILE A 144 -23.12 -7.56 -10.65
C ILE A 144 -23.34 -7.08 -12.09
N GLU A 145 -24.47 -7.40 -12.70
CA GLU A 145 -24.80 -6.97 -14.06
C GLU A 145 -24.76 -5.45 -14.24
N ASN A 146 -25.34 -4.71 -13.29
CA ASN A 146 -25.33 -3.25 -13.28
C ASN A 146 -23.90 -2.71 -13.17
N PHE A 147 -23.04 -3.30 -12.34
CA PHE A 147 -21.64 -2.89 -12.24
C PHE A 147 -20.92 -2.99 -13.60
N PHE A 148 -21.29 -3.98 -14.42
CA PHE A 148 -20.71 -4.19 -15.75
C PHE A 148 -21.46 -3.52 -16.91
N SER A 149 -22.54 -2.80 -16.62
CA SER A 149 -23.21 -2.02 -17.64
C SER A 149 -22.22 -1.02 -18.26
N ARG A 150 -22.13 -1.02 -19.61
CA ARG A 150 -21.17 -0.18 -20.35
C ARG A 150 -21.42 1.32 -20.20
N THR A 151 -22.54 1.69 -19.60
CA THR A 151 -23.02 3.07 -19.49
C THR A 151 -22.16 3.95 -18.58
N GLU A 152 -21.44 3.37 -17.63
CA GLU A 152 -20.69 4.13 -16.60
C GLU A 152 -19.20 3.80 -16.50
N SER A 153 -18.63 3.01 -17.43
CA SER A 153 -17.19 2.65 -17.43
C SER A 153 -16.63 2.23 -16.06
N ARG A 154 -17.45 1.58 -15.22
CA ARG A 154 -17.13 1.28 -13.81
C ARG A 154 -15.93 0.34 -13.66
N LEU A 155 -15.69 -0.52 -14.64
CA LEU A 155 -14.51 -1.40 -14.65
C LEU A 155 -13.22 -0.61 -14.87
N GLU A 156 -13.20 0.32 -15.83
CA GLU A 156 -12.06 1.21 -16.07
C GLU A 156 -11.81 2.09 -14.84
N TRP A 157 -12.89 2.63 -14.25
CA TRP A 157 -12.82 3.35 -12.98
C TRP A 157 -12.19 2.52 -11.85
N ALA A 158 -12.57 1.24 -11.70
CA ALA A 158 -12.01 0.38 -10.66
C ALA A 158 -10.51 0.12 -10.88
N ASP A 159 -10.10 -0.01 -12.15
CA ASP A 159 -8.70 -0.15 -12.52
C ASP A 159 -7.89 1.12 -12.23
N ASP A 160 -8.41 2.29 -12.58
CA ASP A 160 -7.80 3.59 -12.27
C ASP A 160 -7.66 3.79 -10.76
N LEU A 161 -8.72 3.46 -10.01
CA LEU A 161 -8.74 3.54 -8.56
C LEU A 161 -7.70 2.60 -7.92
N HIS A 162 -7.61 1.36 -8.41
CA HIS A 162 -6.59 0.40 -7.97
C HIS A 162 -5.18 0.94 -8.23
N GLN A 163 -4.94 1.54 -9.40
CA GLN A 163 -3.65 2.12 -9.74
C GLN A 163 -3.29 3.32 -8.85
N ALA A 164 -4.27 4.18 -8.54
CA ALA A 164 -4.08 5.30 -7.63
C ALA A 164 -3.70 4.83 -6.22
N PHE A 165 -4.38 3.79 -5.70
CA PHE A 165 -3.99 3.17 -4.44
C PHE A 165 -2.58 2.55 -4.48
N SER A 166 -2.24 1.86 -5.57
CA SER A 166 -0.91 1.26 -5.74
C SER A 166 0.20 2.31 -5.64
N ASP A 167 0.05 3.44 -6.34
CA ASP A 167 1.03 4.52 -6.30
C ASP A 167 1.11 5.17 -4.91
N PHE A 168 -0.05 5.46 -4.30
CA PHE A 168 -0.11 6.00 -2.94
C PHE A 168 0.60 5.11 -1.92
N PHE A 169 0.25 3.81 -1.85
CA PHE A 169 0.84 2.89 -0.88
C PHE A 169 2.32 2.62 -1.17
N SER A 170 2.74 2.66 -2.43
CA SER A 170 4.16 2.56 -2.77
C SER A 170 4.96 3.72 -2.16
N ARG A 171 4.51 4.95 -2.40
CA ARG A 171 5.18 6.15 -1.88
C ARG A 171 5.13 6.22 -0.36
N TYR A 172 3.97 5.94 0.23
CA TYR A 172 3.83 5.92 1.69
C TYR A 172 4.83 4.97 2.35
N ARG A 173 5.02 3.76 1.79
CA ARG A 173 6.01 2.81 2.31
C ARG A 173 7.45 3.28 2.14
N ILE A 174 7.78 3.93 1.03
CA ILE A 174 9.11 4.50 0.83
C ILE A 174 9.38 5.55 1.92
N LEU A 175 8.44 6.45 2.18
CA LEU A 175 8.57 7.45 3.24
C LEU A 175 8.70 6.81 4.63
N CYS A 176 7.94 5.73 4.91
CA CYS A 176 8.09 4.98 6.15
C CYS A 176 9.49 4.38 6.28
N GLU A 177 10.02 3.73 5.23
CA GLU A 177 11.37 3.16 5.26
C GLU A 177 12.43 4.23 5.47
N VAL A 178 12.30 5.40 4.82
CA VAL A 178 13.18 6.55 5.04
C VAL A 178 13.13 6.98 6.52
N ASP A 179 11.95 7.19 7.08
CA ASP A 179 11.77 7.57 8.49
C ASP A 179 12.37 6.53 9.44
N TYR A 180 12.12 5.24 9.22
CA TYR A 180 12.67 4.18 10.06
C TYR A 180 14.20 4.17 10.07
N ILE A 181 14.83 4.43 8.91
CA ILE A 181 16.29 4.46 8.79
C ILE A 181 16.86 5.67 9.52
N PHE A 182 16.28 6.86 9.32
CA PHE A 182 16.77 8.09 9.95
C PHE A 182 16.58 8.11 11.47
N ASN A 183 15.56 7.41 11.98
CA ASN A 183 15.28 7.31 13.41
C ASN A 183 15.85 6.04 14.06
N GLU A 184 16.75 5.32 13.39
CA GLU A 184 17.41 4.10 13.90
C GLU A 184 16.44 2.93 14.24
N ARG A 185 15.21 2.96 13.72
CA ARG A 185 14.16 1.93 13.87
C ARG A 185 14.39 0.75 12.91
N THR A 186 15.59 0.18 12.94
CA THR A 186 16.03 -0.82 11.94
C THR A 186 15.25 -2.13 11.98
N GLU A 187 14.58 -2.46 13.09
CA GLU A 187 13.72 -3.63 13.23
C GLU A 187 12.39 -3.50 12.47
N GLU A 188 12.02 -2.28 12.09
CA GLU A 188 10.79 -2.00 11.34
C GLU A 188 11.03 -1.89 9.84
N SER A 189 12.28 -1.60 9.45
CA SER A 189 12.70 -1.48 8.05
C SER A 189 12.82 -2.84 7.35
N GLN A 190 12.16 -2.98 6.20
CA GLN A 190 12.34 -4.16 5.35
C GLN A 190 13.71 -4.21 4.70
N ILE A 191 14.33 -3.07 4.43
CA ILE A 191 15.67 -2.99 3.82
C ILE A 191 16.69 -3.69 4.73
N PHE A 192 16.65 -3.39 6.03
CA PHE A 192 17.53 -4.03 7.01
C PHE A 192 17.20 -5.50 7.24
N LYS A 193 15.92 -5.89 7.28
CA LYS A 193 15.52 -7.31 7.38
C LYS A 193 16.07 -8.15 6.23
N HIS A 194 15.94 -7.65 4.99
CA HIS A 194 16.42 -8.34 3.80
C HIS A 194 17.95 -8.50 3.79
N ASN A 195 18.68 -7.47 4.20
CA ASN A 195 20.13 -7.52 4.27
C ASN A 195 20.62 -8.51 5.34
N ARG A 196 19.98 -8.59 6.51
CA ARG A 196 20.29 -9.59 7.53
C ARG A 196 20.08 -11.01 7.00
N GLN A 197 18.94 -11.28 6.36
CA GLN A 197 18.63 -12.59 5.78
C GLN A 197 19.65 -13.01 4.70
N LYS A 198 20.07 -12.09 3.82
CA LYS A 198 21.11 -12.35 2.82
C LYS A 198 22.46 -12.69 3.44
N THR A 199 22.87 -11.99 4.50
CA THR A 199 24.13 -12.27 5.20
C THR A 199 24.09 -13.63 5.88
N THR A 200 22.97 -13.99 6.52
CA THR A 200 22.79 -15.33 7.10
C THR A 200 22.84 -16.43 6.03
N LEU A 201 22.18 -16.23 4.88
CA LEU A 201 22.23 -17.19 3.77
C LEU A 201 23.62 -17.35 3.15
N ARG A 202 24.43 -16.28 3.12
CA ARG A 202 25.82 -16.33 2.65
C ARG A 202 26.78 -17.03 3.62
N ASN A 203 26.50 -16.96 4.91
CA ASN A 203 27.36 -17.59 5.93
C ASN A 203 27.01 -19.09 6.14
N ASN A 204 25.88 -19.55 5.61
CA ASN A 204 25.41 -20.94 5.72
C ASN A 204 25.63 -21.77 4.44
N ASN A 205 26.23 -21.18 3.40
CA ASN A 205 26.65 -21.83 2.15
C ASN A 205 28.15 -21.71 1.98
#